data_AF-A0A183VDM8-F1
#
_entry.id   AF-A0A183VDM8-F1
#
_cell.length_a   1.000
_cell.length_b   1.000
_cell.length_c   1.000
_cell.angle_alpha   90.00
_cell.angle_beta   90.00
_cell.angle_gamma   90.00
#
_symmetry.space_group_name_H-M   'P 1'
#
loop_
_entity.id
_entity.type
_entity.pdbx_description
1 polymer ?
#
loop_
_entity_poly.entity_id
_entity_poly.type
_entity_poly.pdbx_seq_one_letter_code
_entity_poly.pdbx_strand_id
1 'polypeptide(L)'
;MVADFSLYSGFIEILNGDEYSAQFAVNNYLNAIFEQVRAVYENNTVFENEIISLNLVATFVVIREQDCPLMRTNKSENDTYSDNSTRFDLLSPKGDSSTQGMAYVGAMCRGSQSASVVEDIGAMATAMIAAHELAHSLGAFHDGSGESSHCDSTLNYIMAPMVSGSDDNEKFRNSFKLSKCSLKQIETFLVIWAIHRNDTSLCMRRHRGREKRLRRTSNSAGRRKPGEIFLQQHQCKIAFGPDYGVCKHREYLRKKDPCRRLWCKNRNTKRFASCETKNYLPLLDGTMCGPHKASVYYICRKICYNNQEIIELRGRECIFVYLTVGSQTNTILQISEVQCDLLFHMLYETIHEKVFE
;
A
#
# COMPACT_ATOMS: atom_id res chain seq x y z
N MET A 1 -11.86 2.99 5.05
CA MET A 1 -10.81 2.37 5.90
C MET A 1 -10.85 3.02 7.27
N VAL A 2 -10.56 2.27 8.32
CA VAL A 2 -10.55 2.79 9.69
C VAL A 2 -9.18 2.57 10.30
N ALA A 3 -8.61 3.60 10.91
CA ALA A 3 -7.45 3.52 11.76
C ALA A 3 -7.92 3.55 13.22
N ASP A 4 -7.42 2.64 14.03
CA ASP A 4 -7.63 2.65 15.47
C ASP A 4 -6.71 3.69 16.15
N PHE A 5 -6.83 3.77 17.48
CA PHE A 5 -6.01 4.68 18.27
C PHE A 5 -4.52 4.30 18.26
N SER A 6 -4.18 3.01 18.20
CA SER A 6 -2.79 2.55 18.20
C SER A 6 -2.01 3.03 16.96
N LEU A 7 -2.64 2.99 15.79
CA LEU A 7 -2.05 3.54 14.58
C LEU A 7 -1.90 5.07 14.68
N TYR A 8 -2.88 5.77 15.25
CA TYR A 8 -2.80 7.21 15.48
C TYR A 8 -1.67 7.60 16.44
N SER A 9 -1.54 6.92 17.58
CA SER A 9 -0.46 7.16 18.55
C SER A 9 0.92 6.89 17.95
N GLY A 10 1.06 5.84 17.12
CA GLY A 10 2.32 5.60 16.40
C GLY A 10 2.73 6.75 15.48
N PHE A 11 1.77 7.45 14.86
CA PHE A 11 2.06 8.63 14.05
C PHE A 11 2.39 9.88 14.89
N ILE A 12 1.82 10.02 16.09
CA ILE A 12 2.23 11.06 17.06
C ILE A 12 3.73 10.90 17.39
N GLU A 13 4.17 9.67 17.68
CA GLU A 13 5.58 9.39 17.96
C GLU A 13 6.49 9.72 16.76
N ILE A 14 6.10 9.32 15.55
CA ILE A 14 6.84 9.61 14.30
C ILE A 14 7.00 11.12 14.06
N LEU A 15 6.01 11.91 14.50
CA LEU A 15 5.91 13.35 14.32
C LEU A 15 6.24 14.13 15.60
N ASN A 16 6.96 13.53 16.54
CA ASN A 16 7.47 14.17 17.75
C ASN A 16 6.38 14.86 18.61
N GLY A 17 5.20 14.25 18.72
CA GLY A 17 4.13 14.76 19.58
C GLY A 17 3.10 15.66 18.89
N ASP A 18 3.23 15.95 17.60
CA ASP A 18 2.27 16.78 16.87
C ASP A 18 0.98 16.01 16.51
N GLU A 19 -0.02 16.13 17.38
CA GLU A 19 -1.33 15.49 17.24
C GLU A 19 -2.10 15.90 15.97
N TYR A 20 -2.05 17.19 15.61
CA TYR A 20 -2.79 17.71 14.45
C TYR A 20 -2.19 17.15 13.15
N SER A 21 -0.86 17.19 13.03
CA SER A 21 -0.17 16.60 11.89
C SER A 21 -0.31 15.08 11.86
N ALA A 22 -0.36 14.41 13.02
CA ALA A 22 -0.56 12.97 13.11
C ALA A 22 -1.92 12.54 12.53
N GLN A 23 -3.01 13.24 12.86
CA GLN A 23 -4.32 12.89 12.30
C GLN A 23 -4.33 12.99 10.77
N PHE A 24 -3.75 14.07 10.22
CA PHE A 24 -3.62 14.26 8.78
C PHE A 24 -2.72 13.20 8.13
N ALA A 25 -1.60 12.86 8.77
CA ALA A 25 -0.67 11.86 8.29
C ALA A 25 -1.30 10.44 8.27
N VAL A 26 -2.06 10.06 9.30
CA VAL A 26 -2.79 8.79 9.34
C VAL A 26 -3.83 8.73 8.23
N ASN A 27 -4.56 9.83 7.99
CA ASN A 27 -5.52 9.89 6.89
C ASN A 27 -4.85 9.67 5.53
N ASN A 28 -3.72 10.34 5.28
CA ASN A 28 -2.93 10.13 4.07
C ASN A 28 -2.37 8.71 3.98
N TYR A 29 -2.00 8.13 5.13
CA TYR A 29 -1.49 6.77 5.20
C TYR A 29 -2.57 5.76 4.82
N LEU A 30 -3.79 5.88 5.34
CA LEU A 30 -4.93 5.06 4.93
C LEU A 30 -5.22 5.18 3.42
N ASN A 31 -5.18 6.40 2.88
CA ASN A 31 -5.33 6.62 1.43
C ASN A 31 -4.21 5.92 0.65
N ALA A 32 -2.96 6.02 1.11
CA ALA A 32 -1.82 5.37 0.49
C ALA A 32 -1.99 3.85 0.46
N ILE A 33 -2.36 3.23 1.59
CA ILE A 33 -2.62 1.79 1.67
C ILE A 33 -3.75 1.40 0.72
N PHE A 34 -4.86 2.14 0.72
CA PHE A 34 -5.97 1.89 -0.20
C PHE A 34 -5.53 1.89 -1.66
N GLU A 35 -4.76 2.90 -2.10
CA GLU A 35 -4.31 3.01 -3.48
C GLU A 35 -3.36 1.86 -3.88
N GLN A 36 -2.56 1.33 -2.94
CA GLN A 36 -1.77 0.11 -3.21
C GLN A 36 -2.65 -1.13 -3.35
N VAL A 37 -3.65 -1.33 -2.48
CA VAL A 37 -4.62 -2.44 -2.60
C VAL A 37 -5.39 -2.31 -3.92
N ARG A 38 -5.83 -1.11 -4.27
CA ARG A 38 -6.51 -0.82 -5.54
C ARG A 38 -5.63 -1.19 -6.74
N ALA A 39 -4.37 -0.77 -6.76
CA ALA A 39 -3.44 -1.10 -7.83
C ALA A 39 -3.23 -2.62 -7.98
N VAL A 40 -3.22 -3.37 -6.87
CA VAL A 40 -3.17 -4.83 -6.89
C VAL A 40 -4.39 -5.41 -7.61
N TYR A 41 -5.61 -5.02 -7.24
CA TYR A 41 -6.83 -5.56 -7.85
C TYR A 41 -7.08 -5.09 -9.28
N GLU A 42 -6.69 -3.86 -9.64
CA GLU A 42 -6.77 -3.38 -11.03
C GLU A 42 -5.80 -4.11 -11.98
N ASN A 43 -4.68 -4.63 -11.46
CA ASN A 43 -3.71 -5.40 -12.22
C ASN A 43 -3.98 -6.92 -12.26
N ASN A 44 -4.98 -7.40 -11.53
CA ASN A 44 -5.39 -8.81 -11.54
C ASN A 44 -6.77 -8.93 -12.19
N THR A 45 -6.80 -9.25 -13.48
CA THR A 45 -8.07 -9.40 -14.21
C THR A 45 -8.81 -10.66 -13.81
N VAL A 46 -10.13 -10.56 -13.76
CA VAL A 46 -11.09 -11.66 -13.58
C VAL A 46 -11.90 -11.81 -14.88
N PHE A 47 -12.40 -13.01 -15.18
CA PHE A 47 -13.12 -13.29 -16.43
C PHE A 47 -12.38 -12.81 -17.68
N GLU A 48 -11.08 -13.12 -17.74
CA GLU A 48 -10.11 -12.74 -18.78
C GLU A 48 -9.81 -11.23 -18.87
N ASN A 49 -10.82 -10.35 -18.86
CA ASN A 49 -10.68 -8.91 -19.15
C ASN A 49 -11.46 -7.96 -18.22
N GLU A 50 -12.16 -8.46 -17.21
CA GLU A 50 -12.83 -7.60 -16.22
C GLU A 50 -11.90 -7.30 -15.04
N ILE A 51 -12.16 -6.18 -14.37
CA ILE A 51 -11.40 -5.76 -13.18
C ILE A 51 -12.33 -5.56 -12.00
N ILE A 52 -11.83 -5.83 -10.81
CA ILE A 52 -12.50 -5.45 -9.56
C ILE A 52 -12.07 -4.03 -9.22
N SER A 53 -12.96 -3.06 -9.49
CA SER A 53 -12.69 -1.65 -9.20
C SER A 53 -12.99 -1.33 -7.73
N LEU A 54 -11.97 -0.97 -6.98
CA LEU A 54 -12.11 -0.52 -5.59
C LEU A 54 -12.32 0.99 -5.55
N ASN A 55 -13.25 1.44 -4.68
CA ASN A 55 -13.49 2.86 -4.44
C ASN A 55 -13.47 3.14 -2.94
N LEU A 56 -12.63 4.08 -2.51
CA LEU A 56 -12.58 4.53 -1.13
C LEU A 56 -13.71 5.53 -0.89
N VAL A 57 -14.68 5.15 -0.07
CA VAL A 57 -15.81 6.01 0.27
C VAL A 57 -15.44 7.01 1.36
N ALA A 58 -14.76 6.53 2.41
CA ALA A 58 -14.35 7.34 3.54
C ALA A 58 -13.20 6.68 4.30
N THR A 59 -12.48 7.53 5.03
CA THR A 59 -11.52 7.19 6.05
C THR A 59 -12.03 7.68 7.41
N PHE A 60 -11.70 6.95 8.46
CA PHE A 60 -11.99 7.36 9.83
C PHE A 60 -10.78 7.07 10.70
N VAL A 61 -10.37 8.04 11.50
CA VAL A 61 -9.23 7.92 12.41
C VAL A 61 -9.75 8.05 13.82
N VAL A 62 -9.60 6.99 14.60
CA VAL A 62 -9.95 6.97 16.02
C VAL A 62 -8.86 7.72 16.79
N ILE A 63 -9.15 8.95 17.22
CA ILE A 63 -8.19 9.81 17.92
C ILE A 63 -8.27 9.72 19.45
N ARG A 64 -9.23 8.96 19.99
CA ARG A 64 -9.40 8.73 21.43
C ARG A 64 -9.45 7.23 21.69
N GLU A 65 -8.70 6.76 22.68
CA GLU A 65 -8.61 5.34 23.02
C GLU A 65 -9.99 4.71 23.31
N GLN A 66 -10.86 5.44 24.03
CA GLN A 66 -12.21 4.99 24.38
C GLN A 66 -13.18 4.83 23.19
N ASP A 67 -12.84 5.40 22.03
CA ASP A 67 -13.66 5.28 20.82
C ASP A 67 -13.27 4.05 19.98
N CYS A 68 -12.29 3.26 20.42
CA CYS A 68 -11.86 2.06 19.72
C CYS A 68 -12.96 0.99 19.72
N PRO A 69 -13.52 0.59 18.57
CA PRO A 69 -14.64 -0.35 18.52
C PRO A 69 -14.32 -1.75 19.04
N LEU A 70 -13.02 -2.09 19.16
CA LEU A 70 -12.53 -3.39 19.59
C LEU A 70 -12.27 -3.48 21.10
N MET A 71 -12.28 -2.34 21.82
CA MET A 71 -12.17 -2.32 23.28
C MET A 71 -13.52 -2.71 23.91
N ARG A 72 -13.73 -4.02 24.12
CA ARG A 72 -14.63 -4.49 25.18
C ARG A 72 -13.78 -4.85 26.40
N THR A 73 -13.95 -4.06 27.44
CA THR A 73 -13.40 -4.24 28.79
C THR A 73 -13.56 -5.68 29.28
N ASN A 74 -12.45 -6.40 29.37
CA ASN A 74 -12.20 -7.41 30.38
C ASN A 74 -10.70 -7.33 30.70
N LYS A 75 -10.30 -6.30 31.44
CA LYS A 75 -9.06 -6.38 32.21
C LYS A 75 -9.28 -7.45 33.27
N SER A 76 -8.93 -8.71 32.98
CA SER A 76 -8.53 -9.62 34.05
C SER A 76 -7.27 -9.04 34.67
N GLU A 77 -7.29 -8.80 35.98
CA GLU A 77 -6.22 -8.16 36.77
C GLU A 77 -4.86 -8.91 36.78
N ASN A 78 -4.62 -9.89 35.91
CA ASN A 78 -3.44 -10.74 35.95
C ASN A 78 -2.60 -10.84 34.65
N ASP A 79 -2.93 -10.11 33.58
CA ASP A 79 -2.09 -10.13 32.38
C ASP A 79 -0.94 -9.14 32.50
N THR A 80 0.12 -9.55 33.21
CA THR A 80 1.47 -8.98 33.08
C THR A 80 2.07 -9.40 31.74
N TYR A 81 1.53 -8.90 30.63
CA TYR A 81 2.25 -8.90 29.35
C TYR A 81 2.80 -7.50 29.11
N SER A 82 4.05 -7.30 29.55
CA SER A 82 4.80 -6.08 29.28
C SER A 82 5.32 -6.16 27.84
N ASP A 83 4.45 -5.87 26.87
CA ASP A 83 4.94 -5.46 25.56
C ASP A 83 4.83 -3.93 25.48
N ASN A 84 5.99 -3.28 25.37
CA ASN A 84 6.09 -1.83 25.16
C ASN A 84 5.81 -1.46 23.69
N SER A 85 5.24 -2.36 22.90
CA SER A 85 4.72 -2.06 21.58
C SER A 85 3.37 -1.37 21.71
N THR A 86 3.29 -0.11 21.29
CA THR A 86 2.04 0.66 21.22
C THR A 86 1.08 0.15 20.13
N ARG A 87 1.34 -1.01 19.52
CA ARG A 87 0.55 -1.63 18.44
C ARG A 87 -0.02 -2.97 18.91
N PHE A 88 -1.29 -3.22 18.59
CA PHE A 88 -1.95 -4.49 18.90
C PHE A 88 -1.47 -5.61 17.96
N ASP A 89 -1.03 -6.73 18.56
CA ASP A 89 -0.71 -7.97 17.85
C ASP A 89 -1.98 -8.81 17.66
N LEU A 90 -2.21 -9.30 16.44
CA LEU A 90 -3.34 -10.17 16.15
C LEU A 90 -2.94 -11.62 16.45
N LEU A 91 -3.51 -12.16 17.52
CA LEU A 91 -3.23 -13.53 17.94
C LEU A 91 -4.23 -14.53 17.31
N SER A 92 -3.72 -15.66 16.85
CA SER A 92 -4.55 -16.80 16.46
C SER A 92 -5.33 -17.33 17.67
N PRO A 93 -6.41 -18.13 17.48
CA PRO A 93 -7.09 -18.80 18.60
C PRO A 93 -6.19 -19.72 19.45
N LYS A 94 -4.99 -20.06 18.95
CA LYS A 94 -3.96 -20.83 19.68
C LYS A 94 -2.92 -19.94 20.36
N GLY A 95 -3.04 -18.61 20.22
CA GLY A 95 -2.10 -17.63 20.77
C GLY A 95 -0.91 -17.32 19.86
N ASP A 96 -0.94 -17.71 18.57
CA ASP A 96 0.18 -17.45 17.65
C ASP A 96 0.12 -16.02 17.12
N SER A 97 1.19 -15.24 17.31
CA SER A 97 1.40 -13.88 16.79
C SER A 97 1.76 -13.79 15.31
N SER A 98 1.64 -14.90 14.57
CA SER A 98 1.91 -14.92 13.13
C SER A 98 0.73 -14.46 12.28
N THR A 99 -0.43 -14.22 12.89
CA THR A 99 -1.66 -13.83 12.20
C THR A 99 -1.65 -12.33 11.98
N GLN A 100 -1.41 -11.86 10.76
CA GLN A 100 -1.31 -10.41 10.49
C GLN A 100 -2.63 -9.80 9.96
N GLY A 101 -3.64 -10.64 9.72
CA GLY A 101 -4.94 -10.22 9.22
C GLY A 101 -6.01 -11.29 9.42
N MET A 102 -7.28 -10.87 9.37
CA MET A 102 -8.44 -11.75 9.47
C MET A 102 -9.62 -11.24 8.63
N ALA A 103 -10.25 -12.15 7.89
CA ALA A 103 -11.49 -11.92 7.16
C ALA A 103 -12.33 -13.19 7.06
N TYR A 104 -13.64 -13.03 6.89
CA TYR A 104 -14.53 -14.14 6.57
C TYR A 104 -14.44 -14.49 5.09
N VAL A 105 -14.37 -15.78 4.76
CA VAL A 105 -14.33 -16.23 3.37
C VAL A 105 -15.70 -16.06 2.70
N GLY A 106 -15.75 -15.36 1.56
CA GLY A 106 -16.95 -15.18 0.74
C GLY A 106 -18.06 -14.36 1.41
N ALA A 107 -17.67 -13.37 2.21
CA ALA A 107 -18.57 -12.58 3.05
C ALA A 107 -18.70 -11.10 2.64
N MET A 108 -18.17 -10.70 1.48
CA MET A 108 -18.19 -9.31 0.98
C MET A 108 -19.58 -8.63 0.98
N CYS A 109 -20.68 -9.37 0.82
CA CYS A 109 -22.03 -8.82 0.89
C CYS A 109 -22.82 -9.24 2.15
N ARG A 110 -22.13 -9.73 3.18
CA ARG A 110 -22.76 -10.27 4.41
C ARG A 110 -22.60 -9.32 5.59
N GLY A 111 -23.29 -8.17 5.56
CA GLY A 111 -23.40 -7.26 6.71
C GLY A 111 -22.06 -7.00 7.43
N SER A 112 -22.01 -7.25 8.74
CA SER A 112 -20.80 -7.08 9.56
C SER A 112 -19.67 -8.06 9.22
N GLN A 113 -19.95 -9.20 8.58
CA GLN A 113 -18.94 -10.17 8.16
C GLN A 113 -18.15 -9.74 6.93
N SER A 114 -18.57 -8.65 6.25
CA SER A 114 -17.82 -8.04 5.15
C SER A 114 -16.59 -7.24 5.60
N ALA A 115 -16.34 -7.17 6.91
CA ALA A 115 -15.17 -6.49 7.45
C ALA A 115 -13.94 -7.41 7.45
N SER A 116 -12.78 -6.78 7.28
CA SER A 116 -11.46 -7.39 7.48
C SER A 116 -10.69 -6.57 8.50
N VAL A 117 -9.89 -7.24 9.33
CA VAL A 117 -8.96 -6.61 10.28
C VAL A 117 -7.55 -6.91 9.82
N VAL A 118 -6.68 -5.90 9.83
CA VAL A 118 -5.30 -6.00 9.36
C VAL A 118 -4.40 -5.34 10.40
N GLU A 119 -3.36 -6.05 10.81
CA GLU A 119 -2.29 -5.52 11.62
C GLU A 119 -1.41 -4.59 10.77
N ASP A 120 -1.14 -3.37 11.26
CA ASP A 120 -0.20 -2.48 10.61
C ASP A 120 1.25 -2.89 10.89
N ILE A 121 1.84 -3.66 9.97
CA ILE A 121 3.26 -4.01 9.98
C ILE A 121 4.13 -3.08 9.14
N GLY A 122 3.55 -2.04 8.54
CA GLY A 122 4.23 -0.93 7.90
C GLY A 122 4.08 -0.86 6.37
N ALA A 123 3.70 0.33 5.90
CA ALA A 123 3.68 0.73 4.49
C ALA A 123 3.14 -0.37 3.56
N MET A 124 3.91 -0.78 2.56
CA MET A 124 3.44 -1.74 1.56
C MET A 124 3.09 -3.11 2.14
N ALA A 125 3.74 -3.54 3.23
CA ALA A 125 3.47 -4.84 3.83
C ALA A 125 2.02 -4.92 4.35
N THR A 126 1.55 -3.84 5.00
CA THR A 126 0.15 -3.67 5.42
C THR A 126 -0.82 -3.71 4.24
N ALA A 127 -0.47 -3.06 3.12
CA ALA A 127 -1.29 -3.11 1.91
C ALA A 127 -1.41 -4.52 1.33
N MET A 128 -0.34 -5.32 1.39
CA MET A 128 -0.38 -6.69 0.90
C MET A 128 -1.27 -7.60 1.75
N ILE A 129 -1.23 -7.44 3.07
CA ILE A 129 -2.14 -8.16 3.97
C ILE A 129 -3.58 -7.72 3.71
N ALA A 130 -3.85 -6.42 3.57
CA ALA A 130 -5.19 -5.93 3.23
C ALA A 130 -5.70 -6.50 1.90
N ALA A 131 -4.83 -6.66 0.90
CA ALA A 131 -5.19 -7.29 -0.36
C ALA A 131 -5.51 -8.79 -0.21
N HIS A 132 -4.77 -9.50 0.66
CA HIS A 132 -5.00 -10.90 1.03
C HIS A 132 -6.36 -11.08 1.72
N GLU A 133 -6.65 -10.29 2.75
CA GLU A 133 -7.92 -10.36 3.48
C GLU A 133 -9.13 -9.98 2.61
N LEU A 134 -8.94 -9.06 1.68
CA LEU A 134 -9.95 -8.74 0.68
C LEU A 134 -10.24 -9.94 -0.25
N ALA A 135 -9.23 -10.74 -0.59
CA ALA A 135 -9.41 -11.90 -1.45
C ALA A 135 -10.14 -13.03 -0.71
N HIS A 136 -9.90 -13.21 0.60
CA HIS A 136 -10.76 -14.03 1.45
C HIS A 136 -12.21 -13.55 1.39
N SER A 137 -12.45 -12.25 1.60
CA SER A 137 -13.82 -11.68 1.55
C SER A 137 -14.52 -11.92 0.21
N LEU A 138 -13.75 -12.02 -0.89
CA LEU A 138 -14.18 -12.35 -2.24
C LEU A 138 -14.23 -13.87 -2.54
N GLY A 139 -14.00 -14.72 -1.54
CA GLY A 139 -14.20 -16.17 -1.62
C GLY A 139 -12.95 -17.00 -1.87
N ALA A 140 -11.75 -16.41 -1.91
CA ALA A 140 -10.52 -17.16 -2.10
C ALA A 140 -10.06 -17.84 -0.80
N PHE A 141 -9.55 -19.07 -0.91
CA PHE A 141 -8.85 -19.80 0.15
C PHE A 141 -7.34 -19.65 -0.04
N HIS A 142 -6.56 -20.02 0.99
CA HIS A 142 -5.10 -20.07 0.86
C HIS A 142 -4.65 -21.06 -0.22
N ASP A 143 -3.67 -20.67 -1.03
CA ASP A 143 -2.99 -21.59 -1.94
C ASP A 143 -2.34 -22.72 -1.13
N GLY A 144 -2.53 -23.97 -1.58
CA GLY A 144 -2.01 -25.16 -0.89
C GLY A 144 -2.85 -25.61 0.30
N SER A 145 -4.05 -25.07 0.51
CA SER A 145 -4.96 -25.46 1.59
C SER A 145 -6.39 -25.71 1.10
N GLY A 146 -7.10 -26.64 1.74
CA GLY A 146 -8.51 -26.95 1.46
C GLY A 146 -8.81 -27.18 -0.02
N GLU A 147 -9.77 -26.42 -0.55
CA GLU A 147 -10.18 -26.42 -1.98
C GLU A 147 -9.08 -25.97 -2.95
N SER A 148 -8.01 -25.35 -2.45
CA SER A 148 -6.82 -24.90 -3.18
C SER A 148 -5.59 -25.76 -2.88
N SER A 149 -5.74 -26.96 -2.32
CA SER A 149 -4.62 -27.86 -1.98
C SER A 149 -3.71 -28.24 -3.16
N HIS A 150 -4.23 -28.18 -4.39
CA HIS A 150 -3.49 -28.44 -5.63
C HIS A 150 -2.63 -27.26 -6.11
N CYS A 151 -2.72 -26.11 -5.44
CA CYS A 151 -2.01 -24.89 -5.79
C CYS A 151 -0.73 -24.77 -4.95
N ASP A 152 0.38 -24.38 -5.55
CA ASP A 152 1.67 -24.31 -4.85
C ASP A 152 1.70 -23.10 -3.91
N SER A 153 1.70 -23.37 -2.60
CA SER A 153 1.75 -22.36 -1.53
C SER A 153 3.08 -21.61 -1.44
N THR A 154 4.14 -22.11 -2.10
CA THR A 154 5.50 -21.57 -2.00
C THR A 154 5.83 -20.54 -3.08
N LEU A 155 4.91 -20.27 -3.99
CA LEU A 155 5.09 -19.35 -5.12
C LEU A 155 4.88 -17.89 -4.76
N ASN A 156 4.56 -17.58 -3.50
CA ASN A 156 4.34 -16.23 -2.98
C ASN A 156 3.21 -15.48 -3.72
N TYR A 157 2.18 -16.15 -4.24
CA TYR A 157 0.97 -15.43 -4.70
C TYR A 157 0.28 -14.76 -3.50
N ILE A 158 -0.61 -13.79 -3.76
CA ILE A 158 -1.29 -13.03 -2.69
C ILE A 158 -1.92 -13.95 -1.65
N MET A 159 -2.52 -15.06 -2.06
CA MET A 159 -3.17 -16.03 -1.17
C MET A 159 -2.24 -17.13 -0.64
N ALA A 160 -0.93 -17.01 -0.79
CA ALA A 160 -0.01 -17.89 -0.09
C ALA A 160 -0.19 -17.75 1.44
N PRO A 161 -0.30 -18.85 2.20
CA PRO A 161 -0.53 -18.80 3.64
C PRO A 161 0.66 -18.24 4.42
N MET A 162 1.86 -18.34 3.82
CA MET A 162 3.08 -17.76 4.33
C MET A 162 3.84 -17.10 3.20
N VAL A 163 4.44 -15.98 3.56
CA VAL A 163 5.20 -15.15 2.65
C VAL A 163 6.67 -15.35 2.92
N SER A 164 7.41 -15.73 1.87
CA SER A 164 8.87 -15.74 1.95
C SER A 164 9.45 -14.41 1.45
N GLY A 165 10.39 -13.84 2.20
CA GLY A 165 11.21 -12.71 1.77
C GLY A 165 12.27 -13.07 0.71
N SER A 166 11.96 -13.98 -0.21
CA SER A 166 12.88 -14.53 -1.20
C SER A 166 13.49 -13.45 -2.09
N ASP A 167 14.75 -13.65 -2.48
CA ASP A 167 15.42 -12.83 -3.47
C ASP A 167 14.99 -13.16 -4.92
N ASP A 168 14.30 -14.29 -5.09
CA ASP A 168 13.79 -14.74 -6.37
C ASP A 168 12.84 -13.70 -7.00
N ASN A 169 13.13 -13.35 -8.25
CA ASN A 169 12.41 -12.31 -8.97
C ASN A 169 10.97 -12.70 -9.29
N GLU A 170 10.72 -13.98 -9.55
CA GLU A 170 9.40 -14.47 -9.90
C GLU A 170 8.50 -14.52 -8.66
N LYS A 171 9.00 -15.09 -7.55
CA LYS A 171 8.28 -15.11 -6.27
C LYS A 171 7.95 -13.70 -5.79
N PHE A 172 8.88 -12.74 -5.94
CA PHE A 172 8.60 -11.34 -5.64
C PHE A 172 7.47 -10.77 -6.52
N ARG A 173 7.47 -11.03 -7.83
CA ARG A 173 6.41 -10.53 -8.73
C ARG A 173 5.06 -11.20 -8.47
N ASN A 174 5.07 -12.48 -8.11
CA ASN A 174 3.87 -13.22 -7.75
C ASN A 174 3.19 -12.65 -6.51
N SER A 175 3.95 -11.97 -5.64
CA SER A 175 3.43 -11.35 -4.42
C SER A 175 2.38 -10.29 -4.69
N PHE A 176 2.32 -9.74 -5.90
CA PHE A 176 1.29 -8.77 -6.31
C PHE A 176 0.23 -9.38 -7.23
N LYS A 177 0.18 -10.71 -7.35
CA LYS A 177 -0.71 -11.46 -8.22
C LYS A 177 -1.57 -12.44 -7.46
N LEU A 178 -2.82 -12.58 -7.88
CA LEU A 178 -3.67 -13.68 -7.48
C LEU A 178 -3.25 -14.94 -8.27
N SER A 179 -3.20 -16.08 -7.60
CA SER A 179 -2.96 -17.36 -8.26
C SER A 179 -4.13 -17.71 -9.18
N LYS A 180 -3.93 -18.65 -10.11
CA LYS A 180 -5.03 -19.16 -10.95
C LYS A 180 -6.17 -19.74 -10.10
N CYS A 181 -5.84 -20.34 -8.96
CA CYS A 181 -6.82 -20.90 -8.04
C CYS A 181 -7.63 -19.81 -7.35
N SER A 182 -6.96 -18.78 -6.85
CA SER A 182 -7.59 -17.61 -6.24
C SER A 182 -8.53 -16.91 -7.22
N LEU A 183 -8.08 -16.68 -8.46
CA LEU A 183 -8.90 -16.07 -9.52
C LEU A 183 -10.14 -16.90 -9.80
N LYS A 184 -10.00 -18.22 -9.99
CA LYS A 184 -11.13 -19.11 -10.24
C LYS A 184 -12.14 -19.10 -9.08
N GLN A 185 -11.68 -19.05 -7.84
CA GLN A 185 -12.55 -18.97 -6.66
C GLN A 185 -13.29 -17.64 -6.57
N ILE A 186 -12.61 -16.52 -6.84
CA ILE A 186 -13.22 -15.19 -6.89
C ILE A 186 -14.25 -15.12 -8.02
N GLU A 187 -13.92 -15.62 -9.21
CA GLU A 187 -14.85 -15.72 -10.34
C GLU A 187 -16.09 -16.55 -9.98
N THR A 188 -15.86 -17.68 -9.31
CA THR A 188 -16.92 -18.54 -8.80
C THR A 188 -17.82 -17.79 -7.80
N PHE A 189 -17.24 -17.05 -6.85
CA PHE A 189 -17.99 -16.22 -5.91
C PHE A 189 -18.82 -15.14 -6.61
N LEU A 190 -18.26 -14.48 -7.62
CA LEU A 190 -18.95 -13.46 -8.40
C LEU A 190 -20.09 -14.05 -9.26
N VAL A 191 -19.96 -15.28 -9.77
CA VAL A 191 -20.96 -15.95 -10.64
C VAL A 191 -22.01 -16.75 -9.86
N ILE A 192 -21.67 -17.40 -8.74
CA ILE A 192 -22.58 -18.27 -7.97
C ILE A 192 -23.89 -17.57 -7.58
N TRP A 193 -23.87 -16.24 -7.39
CA TRP A 193 -25.06 -15.42 -7.19
C TRP A 193 -26.11 -15.57 -8.32
N ALA A 194 -25.66 -15.71 -9.58
CA ALA A 194 -26.54 -15.87 -10.74
C ALA A 194 -27.29 -17.22 -10.73
N ILE A 195 -26.73 -18.24 -10.07
CA ILE A 195 -27.25 -19.62 -10.06
C ILE A 195 -28.11 -19.87 -8.82
N HIS A 196 -27.67 -19.42 -7.63
CA HIS A 196 -28.30 -19.79 -6.36
C HIS A 196 -29.28 -18.75 -5.79
N ARG A 197 -29.51 -17.62 -6.46
CA ARG A 197 -30.32 -16.47 -5.98
C ARG A 197 -30.00 -16.04 -4.53
N ASN A 198 -28.81 -16.36 -4.05
CA ASN A 198 -28.37 -16.03 -2.70
C ASN A 198 -27.48 -14.80 -2.77
N ASP A 199 -27.66 -13.84 -1.86
CA ASP A 199 -27.18 -12.44 -1.94
C ASP A 199 -25.65 -12.24 -1.88
N THR A 200 -24.86 -13.31 -2.02
CA THR A 200 -23.44 -13.33 -1.63
C THR A 200 -22.56 -12.32 -2.37
N SER A 201 -22.90 -11.94 -3.61
CA SER A 201 -22.18 -10.91 -4.38
C SER A 201 -23.07 -9.81 -4.99
N LEU A 202 -24.38 -9.77 -4.66
CA LEU A 202 -25.33 -8.82 -5.28
C LEU A 202 -24.94 -7.36 -5.05
N CYS A 203 -24.43 -7.05 -3.85
CA CYS A 203 -24.06 -5.70 -3.45
C CYS A 203 -22.90 -5.11 -4.28
N MET A 204 -22.13 -5.97 -4.97
CA MET A 204 -21.00 -5.59 -5.81
C MET A 204 -21.41 -5.33 -7.28
N ARG A 205 -22.68 -5.54 -7.65
CA ARG A 205 -23.13 -5.33 -9.04
C ARG A 205 -23.00 -3.86 -9.46
N ARG A 206 -22.47 -3.69 -10.67
CA ARG A 206 -22.40 -2.42 -11.42
C ARG A 206 -23.77 -1.73 -11.47
N HIS A 207 -23.91 -0.61 -10.76
CA HIS A 207 -25.05 0.29 -10.92
C HIS A 207 -24.69 1.40 -11.92
N ARG A 208 -25.16 1.29 -13.17
CA ARG A 208 -24.83 2.22 -14.29
C ARG A 208 -25.03 3.71 -13.96
N GLY A 209 -25.99 4.04 -13.08
CA GLY A 209 -26.24 5.43 -12.66
C GLY A 209 -25.19 6.03 -11.71
N ARG A 210 -24.49 5.21 -10.90
CA ARG A 210 -23.46 5.67 -9.94
C ARG A 210 -22.09 5.84 -10.59
N GLU A 211 -21.85 5.18 -11.73
CA GLU A 211 -20.57 5.20 -12.46
C GLU A 211 -20.18 6.59 -12.96
N LYS A 212 -21.12 7.40 -13.47
CA LYS A 212 -20.81 8.76 -13.95
C LYS A 212 -20.31 9.69 -12.82
N ARG A 213 -20.78 9.48 -11.59
CA ARG A 213 -20.36 10.26 -10.42
C ARG A 213 -19.02 9.77 -9.87
N LEU A 214 -18.83 8.45 -9.82
CA LEU A 214 -17.59 7.82 -9.33
C LEU A 214 -16.42 7.98 -10.32
N ARG A 215 -16.63 7.89 -11.63
CA ARG A 215 -15.57 8.17 -12.63
C ARG A 215 -15.01 9.58 -12.53
N ARG A 216 -15.82 10.58 -12.14
CA ARG A 216 -15.34 11.96 -11.89
C ARG A 216 -14.46 12.06 -10.64
N THR A 217 -14.66 11.18 -9.65
CA THR A 217 -13.85 11.11 -8.41
C THR A 217 -12.73 10.08 -8.45
N SER A 218 -12.75 9.14 -9.42
CA SER A 218 -11.79 8.04 -9.57
C SER A 218 -10.84 8.22 -10.75
N ASN A 219 -10.97 9.31 -11.53
CA ASN A 219 -9.93 9.77 -12.43
C ASN A 219 -8.68 10.04 -11.59
N SER A 220 -7.70 9.15 -11.72
CA SER A 220 -6.36 9.20 -11.13
C SER A 220 -5.49 10.29 -11.73
N ALA A 221 -5.94 10.95 -12.81
CA ALA A 221 -5.30 12.13 -13.37
C ALA A 221 -5.39 13.29 -12.36
N GLY A 222 -4.26 13.67 -11.79
CA GLY A 222 -4.06 14.70 -10.77
C GLY A 222 -3.86 14.19 -9.34
N ARG A 223 -3.74 12.88 -9.09
CA ARG A 223 -3.52 12.33 -7.73
C ARG A 223 -2.08 11.86 -7.54
N ARG A 224 -1.38 12.52 -6.61
CA ARG A 224 -0.06 12.11 -6.14
C ARG A 224 -0.05 10.65 -5.71
N LYS A 225 0.93 9.89 -6.20
CA LYS A 225 1.14 8.49 -5.81
C LYS A 225 1.60 8.42 -4.34
N PRO A 226 1.37 7.28 -3.65
CA PRO A 226 1.76 7.13 -2.25
C PRO A 226 3.22 7.46 -1.94
N GLY A 227 4.15 7.08 -2.81
CA GLY A 227 5.58 7.36 -2.68
C GLY A 227 5.98 8.82 -2.94
N GLU A 228 5.09 9.64 -3.51
CA GLU A 228 5.26 11.09 -3.62
C GLU A 228 4.91 11.80 -2.31
N ILE A 229 4.08 11.18 -1.47
CA ILE A 229 3.65 11.69 -0.15
C ILE A 229 4.57 11.13 0.95
N PHE A 230 4.80 9.82 0.91
CA PHE A 230 5.63 9.09 1.85
C PHE A 230 6.99 8.79 1.22
N LEU A 231 7.93 9.71 1.38
CA LEU A 231 9.32 9.53 0.95
C LEU A 231 9.98 8.31 1.64
N GLN A 232 11.12 7.84 1.11
CA GLN A 232 11.82 6.66 1.64
C GLN A 232 12.06 6.73 3.16
N GLN A 233 12.43 7.90 3.69
CA GLN A 233 12.65 8.07 5.13
C GLN A 233 11.36 7.91 5.95
N HIS A 234 10.20 8.34 5.41
CA HIS A 234 8.91 8.17 6.07
C HIS A 234 8.53 6.70 6.08
N GLN A 235 8.74 5.98 4.98
CA GLN A 235 8.49 4.54 4.89
C GLN A 235 9.31 3.75 5.92
N CYS A 236 10.59 4.11 6.15
CA CYS A 236 11.38 3.49 7.21
C CYS A 236 10.83 3.76 8.60
N LYS A 237 10.42 5.00 8.88
CA LYS A 237 9.84 5.35 10.18
C LYS A 237 8.52 4.64 10.44
N ILE A 238 7.67 4.55 9.41
CA ILE A 238 6.38 3.85 9.49
C ILE A 238 6.60 2.36 9.77
N ALA A 239 7.57 1.74 9.09
CA ALA A 239 7.82 0.30 9.21
C ALA A 239 8.56 -0.10 10.49
N PHE A 240 9.49 0.71 10.98
CA PHE A 240 10.40 0.32 12.07
C PHE A 240 10.40 1.25 13.29
N GLY A 241 9.75 2.41 13.21
CA GLY A 241 9.69 3.40 14.28
C GLY A 241 10.52 4.67 14.03
N PRO A 242 10.35 5.70 14.87
CA PRO A 242 10.87 7.06 14.65
C PRO A 242 12.40 7.15 14.51
N ASP A 243 13.13 6.26 15.17
CA ASP A 243 14.59 6.21 15.17
C ASP A 243 15.22 5.64 13.89
N TYR A 244 14.39 5.06 13.00
CA TYR A 244 14.89 4.47 11.77
C TYR A 244 15.01 5.48 10.63
N GLY A 245 16.00 5.25 9.77
CA GLY A 245 16.18 5.99 8.52
C GLY A 245 16.62 5.09 7.37
N VAL A 246 16.76 5.66 6.19
CA VAL A 246 17.20 4.92 4.99
C VAL A 246 18.62 4.40 5.18
N CYS A 247 18.82 3.11 4.88
CA CYS A 247 20.13 2.49 4.89
C CYS A 247 21.05 3.12 3.84
N LYS A 248 22.22 3.61 4.25
CA LYS A 248 23.21 4.23 3.34
C LYS A 248 24.31 3.26 2.87
N HIS A 249 24.30 2.02 3.35
CA HIS A 249 25.34 1.04 3.03
C HIS A 249 25.19 0.58 1.57
N ARG A 250 26.20 0.87 0.76
CA ARG A 250 26.20 0.56 -0.69
C ARG A 250 26.02 -0.91 -1.01
N GLU A 251 26.42 -1.82 -0.13
CA GLU A 251 26.29 -3.27 -0.33
C GLU A 251 24.84 -3.73 -0.53
N TYR A 252 23.88 -3.14 0.21
CA TYR A 252 22.45 -3.45 0.12
C TYR A 252 21.77 -2.78 -1.08
N LEU A 253 22.36 -1.70 -1.63
CA LEU A 253 21.78 -0.89 -2.69
C LEU A 253 22.34 -1.20 -4.09
N ARG A 254 23.56 -1.75 -4.20
CA ARG A 254 24.30 -1.79 -5.48
C ARG A 254 24.02 -3.00 -6.36
N LYS A 255 23.49 -4.10 -5.80
CA LYS A 255 23.31 -5.37 -6.53
C LYS A 255 21.85 -5.69 -6.90
N LYS A 256 20.88 -4.92 -6.37
CA LYS A 256 19.45 -5.20 -6.55
C LYS A 256 18.71 -3.90 -6.87
N ASP A 257 17.55 -4.05 -7.50
CA ASP A 257 16.64 -2.93 -7.72
C ASP A 257 16.23 -2.34 -6.35
N PRO A 258 16.53 -1.05 -6.08
CA PRO A 258 16.23 -0.41 -4.79
C PRO A 258 14.73 -0.33 -4.49
N CYS A 259 13.87 -0.43 -5.50
CA CYS A 259 12.41 -0.41 -5.31
C CYS A 259 11.85 -1.73 -4.79
N ARG A 260 12.56 -2.85 -4.99
CA ARG A 260 12.07 -4.17 -4.56
C ARG A 260 12.11 -4.36 -3.06
N ARG A 261 13.01 -3.66 -2.37
CA ARG A 261 13.23 -3.85 -0.95
C ARG A 261 13.81 -2.60 -0.31
N LEU A 262 13.03 -1.98 0.56
CA LEU A 262 13.46 -0.90 1.41
C LEU A 262 14.29 -1.46 2.56
N TRP A 263 15.53 -0.96 2.66
CA TRP A 263 16.45 -1.25 3.74
C TRP A 263 16.54 -0.05 4.67
N CYS A 264 16.32 -0.29 5.96
CA CYS A 264 16.29 0.73 6.99
C CYS A 264 17.39 0.47 8.01
N LYS A 265 17.78 1.51 8.74
CA LYS A 265 18.79 1.44 9.79
C LYS A 265 18.37 2.26 10.98
N ASN A 266 18.44 1.67 12.16
CA ASN A 266 18.28 2.38 13.41
C ASN A 266 19.46 3.36 13.62
N ARG A 267 19.15 4.65 13.76
CA ARG A 267 20.17 5.71 13.88
C ARG A 267 20.94 5.67 15.19
N ASN A 268 20.38 5.04 16.22
CA ASN A 268 20.99 4.92 17.55
C ASN A 268 21.97 3.75 17.63
N THR A 269 21.98 2.86 16.63
CA THR A 269 22.92 1.74 16.57
C THR A 269 24.29 2.15 16.02
N LYS A 270 25.31 1.32 16.31
CA LYS A 270 26.69 1.55 15.84
C LYS A 270 26.73 1.72 14.31
N ARG A 271 27.69 2.50 13.81
CA ARG A 271 27.88 2.72 12.37
C ARG A 271 28.01 1.44 11.54
N PHE A 272 28.55 0.36 12.12
CA PHE A 272 28.72 -0.93 11.44
C PHE A 272 27.55 -1.90 11.62
N ALA A 273 26.48 -1.51 12.33
CA ALA A 273 25.30 -2.34 12.45
C ALA A 273 24.67 -2.59 11.07
N SER A 274 24.22 -3.83 10.86
CA SER A 274 23.52 -4.28 9.66
C SER A 274 22.23 -3.50 9.46
N CYS A 275 21.84 -3.33 8.20
CA CYS A 275 20.54 -2.78 7.87
C CYS A 275 19.46 -3.87 7.97
N GLU A 276 18.23 -3.43 8.25
CA GLU A 276 17.06 -4.26 8.48
C GLU A 276 16.02 -4.05 7.38
N THR A 277 15.20 -5.06 7.13
CA THR A 277 14.09 -5.01 6.15
C THR A 277 12.99 -5.98 6.58
N LYS A 278 11.73 -5.67 6.24
CA LYS A 278 10.60 -6.59 6.46
C LYS A 278 10.31 -7.39 5.19
N ASN A 279 9.57 -8.49 5.34
CA ASN A 279 8.97 -9.17 4.20
C ASN A 279 7.98 -8.21 3.51
N TYR A 280 7.94 -8.20 2.19
CA TYR A 280 7.07 -7.31 1.39
C TYR A 280 7.13 -5.83 1.73
N LEU A 281 8.34 -5.31 1.90
CA LEU A 281 8.56 -3.88 2.02
C LEU A 281 9.25 -3.30 0.77
N PRO A 282 8.68 -3.39 -0.44
CA PRO A 282 9.16 -2.59 -1.56
C PRO A 282 8.85 -1.11 -1.33
N LEU A 283 9.49 -0.25 -2.12
CA LEU A 283 9.17 1.17 -2.15
C LEU A 283 7.78 1.39 -2.76
N LEU A 284 6.96 2.20 -2.08
CA LEU A 284 5.68 2.64 -2.61
C LEU A 284 5.81 3.26 -4.00
N ASP A 285 4.82 3.05 -4.86
CA ASP A 285 4.80 3.66 -6.19
C ASP A 285 4.95 5.20 -6.11
N GLY A 286 5.78 5.77 -6.97
CA GLY A 286 6.15 7.19 -6.96
C GLY A 286 7.36 7.52 -6.08
N THR A 287 7.88 6.59 -5.29
CA THR A 287 9.05 6.86 -4.45
C THR A 287 10.30 7.02 -5.32
N MET A 288 11.00 8.14 -5.21
CA MET A 288 12.27 8.36 -5.91
C MET A 288 13.29 7.28 -5.56
N CYS A 289 13.90 6.64 -6.56
CA CYS A 289 14.88 5.56 -6.38
C CYS A 289 16.25 5.88 -7.02
N GLY A 290 16.36 7.06 -7.62
CA GLY A 290 17.59 7.61 -8.19
C GLY A 290 17.30 8.89 -8.97
N PRO A 291 18.32 9.54 -9.54
CA PRO A 291 18.14 10.69 -10.42
C PRO A 291 17.22 10.31 -11.58
N HIS A 292 16.14 11.07 -11.76
CA HIS A 292 15.11 10.85 -12.80
C HIS A 292 14.48 9.44 -12.79
N LYS A 293 14.46 8.78 -11.63
CA LYS A 293 13.87 7.45 -11.46
C LYS A 293 12.99 7.37 -10.22
N ALA A 294 11.85 6.71 -10.35
CA ALA A 294 10.99 6.37 -9.23
C ALA A 294 10.48 4.94 -9.33
N SER A 295 9.95 4.45 -8.21
CA SER A 295 9.26 3.17 -8.10
C SER A 295 7.99 3.22 -8.95
N VAL A 296 7.90 2.36 -9.95
CA VAL A 296 6.70 2.16 -10.77
C VAL A 296 6.45 0.66 -10.85
N TYR A 297 5.34 0.21 -10.27
CA TYR A 297 5.07 -1.21 -10.03
C TYR A 297 6.23 -1.89 -9.31
N TYR A 298 6.75 -1.22 -8.27
CA TYR A 298 7.81 -1.73 -7.39
C TYR A 298 9.17 -1.98 -8.08
N ILE A 299 9.35 -1.38 -9.26
CA ILE A 299 10.57 -1.46 -10.08
C ILE A 299 11.11 -0.05 -10.28
N CYS A 300 12.42 0.14 -10.17
CA CYS A 300 13.04 1.43 -10.39
C CYS A 300 13.07 1.77 -11.88
N ARG A 301 12.15 2.63 -12.32
CA ARG A 301 12.00 3.03 -13.73
C ARG A 301 12.35 4.50 -13.93
N LYS A 302 12.78 4.85 -15.14
CA LYS A 302 12.94 6.25 -15.56
C LYS A 302 11.56 6.92 -15.57
N ILE A 303 11.50 8.17 -15.14
CA ILE A 303 10.25 8.93 -15.04
C ILE A 303 10.37 10.32 -15.65
N CYS A 304 9.22 10.91 -15.98
CA CYS A 304 9.05 12.31 -16.33
C CYS A 304 7.87 12.91 -15.57
N TYR A 305 7.84 14.24 -15.46
CA TYR A 305 6.79 14.96 -14.73
C TYR A 305 5.78 15.57 -15.70
N ASN A 306 4.49 15.40 -15.42
CA ASN A 306 3.40 16.09 -16.10
C ASN A 306 2.43 16.64 -15.06
N ASN A 307 2.19 17.95 -15.03
CA ASN A 307 1.30 18.59 -14.04
C ASN A 307 1.56 18.15 -12.58
N GLN A 308 2.84 18.07 -12.19
CA GLN A 308 3.28 17.61 -10.85
C GLN A 308 3.05 16.10 -10.57
N GLU A 309 2.74 15.29 -11.58
CA GLU A 309 2.61 13.84 -11.44
C GLU A 309 3.81 13.09 -12.03
N ILE A 310 4.18 11.98 -11.38
CA ILE A 310 5.20 11.06 -11.89
C ILE A 310 4.60 10.13 -12.95
N ILE A 311 5.11 10.23 -14.18
CA ILE A 311 4.76 9.37 -15.32
C ILE A 311 5.95 8.48 -15.70
N GLU A 312 5.66 7.20 -15.96
CA GLU A 312 6.64 6.24 -16.47
C GLU A 312 7.11 6.63 -17.88
N LEU A 313 8.42 6.70 -18.09
CA LEU A 313 8.98 6.91 -19.43
C LEU A 313 8.92 5.65 -20.29
N ARG A 314 8.08 5.68 -21.34
CA ARG A 314 8.01 4.63 -22.37
C ARG A 314 8.56 5.18 -23.69
N GLY A 315 9.81 4.89 -24.01
CA GLY A 315 10.46 5.36 -25.25
C GLY A 315 11.19 6.70 -25.10
N ARG A 316 11.15 7.55 -26.14
CA ARG A 316 11.87 8.85 -26.20
C ARG A 316 11.01 10.08 -25.88
N GLU A 317 9.73 9.91 -25.56
CA GLU A 317 8.80 11.03 -25.42
C GLU A 317 8.46 11.29 -23.94
N CYS A 318 9.05 12.33 -23.36
CA CYS A 318 8.52 12.98 -22.15
C CYS A 318 7.44 13.98 -22.59
N ILE A 319 6.25 13.90 -22.01
CA ILE A 319 5.15 14.80 -22.32
C ILE A 319 4.92 15.78 -21.15
N PHE A 320 5.25 17.05 -21.45
CA PHE A 320 4.86 18.35 -20.87
C PHE A 320 5.16 18.68 -19.39
N VAL A 321 6.12 19.58 -19.18
CA VAL A 321 6.21 20.43 -17.97
C VAL A 321 5.40 21.71 -18.22
N TYR A 322 4.33 21.92 -17.49
CA TYR A 322 3.65 23.22 -17.46
C TYR A 322 4.41 24.15 -16.51
N LEU A 323 5.12 25.12 -17.07
CA LEU A 323 5.71 26.22 -16.31
C LEU A 323 4.70 27.37 -16.26
N THR A 324 4.01 27.55 -15.13
CA THR A 324 3.32 28.82 -14.84
C THR A 324 4.37 29.85 -14.42
N VAL A 325 4.80 30.68 -15.37
CA VAL A 325 5.60 31.89 -15.11
C VAL A 325 4.70 33.09 -15.31
N GLY A 326 4.16 33.64 -14.20
CA GLY A 326 3.31 34.83 -14.26
C GLY A 326 1.93 34.60 -14.89
N SER A 327 1.07 35.62 -14.77
CA SER A 327 -0.38 35.49 -14.94
C SER A 327 -0.89 35.29 -16.37
N GLN A 328 -0.06 35.29 -17.41
CA GLN A 328 -0.54 35.12 -18.79
C GLN A 328 0.53 34.47 -19.68
N THR A 329 0.47 33.15 -19.85
CA THR A 329 0.70 32.37 -21.10
C THR A 329 1.05 30.91 -20.77
N ASN A 330 0.32 29.96 -21.35
CA ASN A 330 0.67 28.54 -21.29
C ASN A 330 1.57 28.21 -22.50
N THR A 331 2.86 28.03 -22.28
CA THR A 331 3.79 27.60 -23.33
C THR A 331 4.09 26.11 -23.20
N ILE A 332 3.81 25.35 -24.25
CA ILE A 332 4.13 23.92 -24.34
C ILE A 332 5.59 23.78 -24.82
N LEU A 333 6.48 23.25 -23.97
CA LEU A 333 7.85 22.92 -24.36
C LEU A 333 8.02 21.40 -24.45
N GLN A 334 8.36 20.91 -25.65
CA GLN A 334 8.82 19.54 -25.87
C GLN A 334 10.32 19.50 -25.60
N ILE A 335 10.73 18.81 -24.53
CA ILE A 335 12.11 18.83 -24.02
C ILE A 335 12.73 17.45 -24.29
N SER A 336 13.90 17.44 -24.94
CA SER A 336 14.67 16.20 -25.18
C SER A 336 15.37 15.70 -23.90
N GLU A 337 15.82 14.43 -23.85
CA GLU A 337 16.43 13.80 -22.66
C GLU A 337 17.59 14.64 -22.05
N VAL A 338 18.36 15.35 -22.88
CA VAL A 338 19.49 16.21 -22.49
C VAL A 338 19.04 17.50 -21.77
N GLN A 339 17.81 17.91 -22.04
CA GLN A 339 17.29 19.23 -21.72
C GLN A 339 16.36 19.16 -20.48
N CYS A 340 15.95 17.94 -20.08
CA CYS A 340 15.32 17.62 -18.78
C CYS A 340 16.26 17.88 -17.60
N ASP A 341 17.55 17.51 -17.72
CA ASP A 341 18.54 17.67 -16.63
C ASP A 341 18.73 19.15 -16.22
N LEU A 342 18.67 20.07 -17.19
CA LEU A 342 18.82 21.52 -16.97
C LEU A 342 17.56 22.18 -16.38
N LEU A 343 16.37 21.79 -16.82
CA LEU A 343 15.11 22.35 -16.30
C LEU A 343 14.78 21.85 -14.89
N PHE A 344 15.17 20.62 -14.55
CA PHE A 344 14.97 20.04 -13.22
C PHE A 344 15.76 20.77 -12.14
N HIS A 345 17.01 21.16 -12.41
CA HIS A 345 17.81 21.94 -11.46
C HIS A 345 17.15 23.28 -11.12
N MET A 346 16.48 23.93 -12.09
CA MET A 346 15.77 25.19 -11.86
C MET A 346 14.45 25.00 -11.09
N LEU A 347 13.67 23.95 -11.41
CA LEU A 347 12.37 23.69 -10.79
C LEU A 347 12.46 23.10 -9.38
N TYR A 348 13.44 22.22 -9.13
CA TYR A 348 13.64 21.61 -7.81
C TYR A 348 14.00 22.65 -6.75
N GLU A 349 14.87 23.61 -7.08
CA GLU A 349 15.22 24.75 -6.21
C GLU A 349 13.99 25.64 -5.94
N THR A 350 13.23 25.99 -6.99
CA THR A 350 12.08 26.90 -6.88
C THR A 350 10.89 26.32 -6.10
N ILE A 351 10.68 24.99 -6.16
CA ILE A 351 9.60 24.32 -5.41
C ILE A 351 9.99 24.11 -3.94
N HIS A 352 11.28 23.85 -3.66
CA HIS A 352 11.73 23.69 -2.28
C HIS A 352 11.69 25.00 -1.48
N GLU A 353 11.95 26.15 -2.12
CA GLU A 353 11.84 27.46 -1.47
C GLU A 353 10.38 27.83 -1.11
N LYS A 354 9.39 27.40 -1.90
CA LYS A 354 7.97 27.77 -1.69
C LYS A 354 7.16 26.86 -0.76
N VAL A 355 7.73 25.74 -0.31
CA VAL A 355 7.04 24.79 0.60
C VAL A 355 7.54 24.95 2.04
N PHE A 356 8.55 25.79 2.29
CA PHE A 356 9.11 26.06 3.62
C PHE A 356 9.11 27.55 4.03
N GLU A 357 8.36 28.40 3.33
CA GLU A 357 7.74 29.62 3.87
C GLU A 357 6.28 29.33 4.20
#